data_AF-A0ABD1S0C1-F1
#
_entry.id   AF-A0ABD1S0C1-F1
#
_cell.length_a   1.000
_cell.length_b   1.000
_cell.length_c   1.000
_cell.angle_alpha   90.00
_cell.angle_beta   90.00
_cell.angle_gamma   90.00
#
_symmetry.space_group_name_H-M   'P 1'
#
loop_
_entity.id
_entity.type
_entity.pdbx_description
1 polymer ?
#
loop_
_entity_poly.entity_id
_entity_poly.type
_entity_poly.pdbx_seq_one_letter_code
_entity_poly.pdbx_strand_id
1 'polypeptide(L)'
;MQEKFPELGLVKEDCTEMPWIESVLFFCRFPRNTSLDVLTSRVPLVRSNFKGKSDYATEPIPEHGLKGIWKFLDEEAENRAELQFSPYGGRLNDYSESEIPFPHRG
;
A
#
# COMPACT_ATOMS: atom_id res chain seq x y z
N MET A 1 5.76 9.40 -14.33
CA MET A 1 6.50 8.14 -14.14
C MET A 1 7.78 8.10 -14.94
N GLN A 2 7.74 8.32 -16.25
CA GLN A 2 8.94 8.24 -17.10
C GLN A 2 10.10 9.19 -16.71
N GLU A 3 9.83 10.33 -16.05
CA GLU A 3 10.90 11.24 -15.58
C GLU A 3 11.34 11.00 -14.13
N LYS A 4 10.44 10.51 -13.28
CA LYS A 4 10.64 10.46 -11.81
C LYS A 4 10.87 9.05 -11.27
N PHE A 5 10.41 8.04 -11.99
CA PHE A 5 10.59 6.63 -11.66
C PHE A 5 10.53 5.76 -12.93
N PRO A 6 11.46 5.97 -13.89
CA PRO A 6 11.52 5.21 -15.14
C PRO A 6 11.79 3.71 -14.92
N GLU A 7 12.44 3.33 -13.83
CA GLU A 7 12.81 1.95 -13.50
C GLU A 7 11.59 1.04 -13.31
N LEU A 8 10.42 1.61 -12.98
CA LEU A 8 9.16 0.85 -12.91
C LEU A 8 8.69 0.37 -14.30
N GLY A 9 9.08 1.06 -15.38
CA GLY A 9 8.70 0.68 -16.74
C GLY A 9 7.20 0.84 -17.05
N LEU A 10 6.46 1.66 -16.29
CA LEU A 10 5.01 1.81 -16.45
C LEU A 10 4.61 2.26 -17.87
N VAL A 11 3.74 1.51 -18.53
CA VAL A 11 3.17 1.87 -19.84
C VAL A 11 1.71 2.28 -19.74
N LYS A 12 1.16 2.83 -20.83
CA LYS A 12 -0.24 3.33 -20.85
C LYS A 12 -1.23 2.19 -20.65
N GLU A 13 -0.90 1.01 -21.14
CA GLU A 13 -1.73 -0.20 -21.10
C GLU A 13 -1.92 -0.74 -19.68
N ASP A 14 -0.99 -0.42 -18.76
CA ASP A 14 -1.11 -0.75 -17.34
C ASP A 14 -2.08 0.20 -16.61
N CYS A 15 -2.38 1.36 -17.21
CA CYS A 15 -3.20 2.40 -16.60
C CYS A 15 -4.68 2.20 -16.96
N THR A 16 -5.56 2.26 -15.97
CA THR A 16 -7.01 2.25 -16.17
C THR A 16 -7.62 3.50 -15.58
N GLU A 17 -8.24 4.33 -16.42
CA GLU A 17 -9.01 5.48 -15.97
C GLU A 17 -10.40 5.05 -15.49
N MET A 18 -10.82 5.57 -14.34
CA MET A 18 -12.12 5.28 -13.74
C MET A 18 -12.54 6.39 -12.76
N PRO A 19 -13.84 6.56 -12.45
CA PRO A 19 -14.29 7.40 -11.35
C PRO A 19 -13.61 7.00 -10.03
N TRP A 20 -13.38 7.98 -9.14
CA TRP A 20 -12.72 7.75 -7.85
C TRP A 20 -13.36 6.59 -7.05
N ILE A 21 -14.69 6.50 -7.03
CA ILE A 21 -15.40 5.46 -6.28
C ILE A 21 -15.15 4.04 -6.85
N GLU A 22 -14.91 3.91 -8.15
CA GLU A 22 -14.55 2.63 -8.76
C GLU A 22 -13.12 2.23 -8.42
N SER A 23 -12.21 3.20 -8.22
CA SER A 23 -10.86 2.90 -7.74
C SER A 23 -10.87 2.31 -6.32
N VAL A 24 -11.85 2.68 -5.49
CA VAL A 24 -12.03 2.05 -4.16
C VAL A 24 -12.33 0.57 -4.32
N LEU A 25 -13.23 0.20 -5.25
CA LEU A 25 -13.51 -1.21 -5.56
C LEU A 25 -12.26 -1.94 -6.08
N PHE A 26 -11.47 -1.30 -6.94
CA PHE A 26 -10.22 -1.84 -7.45
C PHE A 26 -9.22 -2.15 -6.31
N PHE A 27 -8.97 -1.20 -5.41
CA PHE A 27 -8.05 -1.41 -4.27
C PHE A 27 -8.60 -2.42 -3.25
N CYS A 28 -9.92 -2.52 -3.10
CA CYS A 28 -10.56 -3.58 -2.31
C CYS A 28 -10.58 -4.95 -3.00
N ARG A 29 -9.99 -5.09 -4.20
CA ARG A 29 -9.91 -6.32 -5.00
C ARG A 29 -11.27 -6.88 -5.43
N PHE A 30 -12.28 -6.02 -5.58
CA PHE A 30 -13.53 -6.43 -6.22
C PHE A 30 -13.34 -6.59 -7.74
N PRO A 31 -14.07 -7.53 -8.37
CA PRO A 31 -14.10 -7.62 -9.82
C PRO A 31 -14.53 -6.29 -10.46
N ARG A 32 -14.03 -6.00 -11.66
CA ARG A 32 -14.51 -4.87 -12.47
C ARG A 32 -16.03 -4.99 -12.68
N ASN A 33 -16.72 -3.85 -12.68
CA ASN A 33 -18.18 -3.74 -12.81
C ASN A 33 -18.99 -4.33 -11.64
N THR A 34 -18.36 -4.56 -10.47
CA THR A 34 -19.12 -4.87 -9.25
C THR A 34 -20.02 -3.69 -8.87
N SER A 35 -21.26 -3.95 -8.44
CA SER A 35 -22.15 -2.89 -7.94
C SER A 35 -21.52 -2.15 -6.77
N LEU A 36 -21.67 -0.83 -6.71
CA LEU A 36 -21.21 -0.01 -5.59
C LEU A 36 -21.89 -0.38 -4.26
N ASP A 37 -23.04 -1.05 -4.29
CA ASP A 37 -23.78 -1.48 -3.09
C ASP A 37 -22.93 -2.36 -2.16
N VAL A 38 -21.93 -3.08 -2.71
CA VAL A 38 -21.02 -3.91 -1.90
C VAL A 38 -20.25 -3.10 -0.86
N LEU A 39 -20.02 -1.80 -1.11
CA LEU A 39 -19.33 -0.90 -0.17
C LEU A 39 -20.17 -0.63 1.09
N THR A 40 -21.48 -0.87 1.04
CA THR A 40 -22.37 -0.74 2.21
C THR A 40 -22.48 -2.03 3.02
N SER A 41 -22.00 -3.14 2.49
CA SER A 41 -21.99 -4.43 3.18
C SER A 41 -21.02 -4.41 4.35
N ARG A 42 -21.47 -4.88 5.51
CA ARG A 42 -20.62 -5.08 6.70
C ARG A 42 -20.05 -6.48 6.79
N VAL A 43 -20.19 -7.29 5.74
CA VAL A 43 -19.63 -8.64 5.68
C VAL A 43 -18.18 -8.54 5.22
N PRO A 44 -17.19 -8.94 6.03
CA PRO A 44 -15.79 -8.91 5.62
C PRO A 44 -15.55 -9.84 4.42
N LEU A 45 -14.77 -9.36 3.44
CA LEU A 45 -14.38 -10.15 2.26
C LEU A 45 -13.50 -11.35 2.61
N VAL A 46 -12.60 -11.16 3.58
CA VAL A 46 -11.67 -12.18 4.05
C VAL A 46 -11.80 -12.29 5.56
N ARG A 47 -11.85 -13.52 6.06
CA ARG A 47 -11.78 -13.83 7.49
C ARG A 47 -10.60 -14.75 7.72
N SER A 48 -9.49 -14.18 8.18
CA SER A 48 -8.29 -14.91 8.52
C SER A 48 -7.69 -14.34 9.81
N ASN A 49 -7.03 -15.20 10.58
CA ASN A 49 -6.22 -14.74 11.70
C ASN A 49 -4.92 -14.16 11.14
N PHE A 50 -4.52 -12.99 11.62
CA PHE A 50 -3.25 -12.36 11.24
C PHE A 50 -2.60 -11.67 12.43
N LYS A 51 -1.29 -11.46 12.34
CA LYS A 51 -0.51 -10.64 13.28
C LYS A 51 0.18 -9.54 12.49
N GLY A 52 -0.17 -8.29 12.77
CA GLY A 52 0.46 -7.12 12.16
C GLY A 52 1.45 -6.42 13.09
N LYS A 53 2.48 -5.84 12.49
CA LYS A 53 3.40 -4.84 13.07
C LYS A 53 3.67 -3.79 12.00
N SER A 54 4.05 -2.59 12.41
CA SER A 54 4.40 -1.48 11.52
C SER A 54 5.60 -0.73 12.06
N ASP A 55 6.31 -0.05 11.18
CA ASP A 55 7.44 0.81 11.51
C ASP A 55 7.49 2.02 10.56
N TYR A 56 8.28 3.03 10.89
CA TYR A 56 8.47 4.24 10.07
C TYR A 56 9.93 4.33 9.62
N ALA A 57 10.16 4.21 8.31
CA ALA A 57 11.48 4.41 7.72
C ALA A 57 11.72 5.91 7.49
N THR A 58 12.70 6.49 8.18
CA THR A 58 13.12 7.89 7.99
C THR A 58 14.27 8.02 6.97
N GLU A 59 14.99 6.94 6.71
CA GLU A 59 16.06 6.84 5.72
C GLU A 59 15.83 5.60 4.85
N PRO A 60 16.30 5.59 3.57
CA PRO A 60 16.17 4.43 2.71
C PRO A 60 16.83 3.18 3.31
N ILE A 61 16.10 2.06 3.32
CA ILE A 61 16.63 0.76 3.73
C ILE A 61 17.74 0.37 2.73
N PRO A 62 18.95 0.02 3.18
CA PRO A 62 20.03 -0.37 2.27
C PRO A 62 19.68 -1.67 1.54
N GLU A 63 20.24 -1.86 0.34
CA GLU A 63 19.92 -2.99 -0.55
C GLU A 63 20.08 -4.36 0.14
N HIS A 64 21.13 -4.54 0.96
CA HIS A 64 21.33 -5.78 1.70
C HIS A 64 20.23 -6.05 2.74
N GLY A 65 19.65 -4.99 3.32
CA GLY A 65 18.50 -5.09 4.21
C GLY A 65 17.25 -5.55 3.46
N LEU A 66 16.99 -4.97 2.28
CA LEU A 66 15.89 -5.39 1.41
C LEU A 66 16.03 -6.85 0.95
N LYS A 67 17.24 -7.29 0.61
CA LYS A 67 17.54 -8.70 0.28
C LYS A 67 17.25 -9.64 1.46
N GLY A 68 17.57 -9.22 2.68
CA GLY A 68 17.26 -9.98 3.89
C GLY A 68 15.75 -10.13 4.12
N ILE A 69 14.99 -9.03 3.93
CA ILE A 69 13.52 -9.04 4.00
C ILE A 69 12.94 -9.99 2.95
N TRP A 70 13.42 -9.92 1.71
CA TRP A 70 12.97 -10.78 0.61
C TRP A 70 13.17 -12.26 0.96
N LYS A 71 14.37 -12.62 1.44
CA LYS A 71 14.69 -13.99 1.86
C LYS A 71 13.75 -14.48 2.97
N PHE A 72 13.48 -13.65 3.97
CA PHE A 72 12.55 -13.99 5.05
C PHE A 72 11.12 -14.25 4.54
N LEU A 73 10.63 -13.41 3.62
CA LEU A 73 9.29 -13.57 3.05
C LEU A 73 9.17 -14.85 2.21
N ASP A 74 10.23 -15.25 1.51
CA ASP A 74 10.27 -16.46 0.69
C ASP A 74 10.37 -17.74 1.54
N GLU A 75 11.27 -17.77 2.53
CA GLU A 75 11.63 -18.98 3.27
C GLU A 75 10.78 -19.23 4.52
N GLU A 76 10.50 -18.19 5.31
CA GLU A 76 9.96 -18.35 6.68
C GLU A 76 8.44 -18.09 6.75
N ALA A 77 7.88 -17.47 5.72
CA ALA A 77 6.50 -17.00 5.74
C ALA A 77 5.51 -17.80 4.87
N GLU A 78 5.95 -18.87 4.20
CA GLU A 78 5.13 -19.80 3.39
C GLU A 78 4.05 -19.10 2.51
N ASN A 79 4.37 -17.98 1.86
CA ASN A 79 3.42 -17.16 1.06
C ASN A 79 2.23 -16.57 1.84
N ARG A 80 2.31 -16.48 3.17
CA ARG A 80 1.26 -15.92 4.04
C ARG A 80 1.65 -14.59 4.69
N ALA A 81 2.90 -14.14 4.53
CA ALA A 81 3.29 -12.80 4.93
C ALA A 81 3.02 -11.79 3.82
N GLU A 82 2.70 -10.58 4.24
CA GLU A 82 2.55 -9.43 3.39
C GLU A 82 3.39 -8.30 3.97
N LEU A 83 4.12 -7.60 3.11
CA LEU A 83 4.84 -6.39 3.45
C LEU A 83 4.33 -5.27 2.55
N GLN A 84 3.89 -4.17 3.16
CA GLN A 84 3.37 -3.00 2.46
C GLN A 84 4.22 -1.78 2.80
N PHE A 85 4.72 -1.10 1.77
CA PHE A 85 5.35 0.20 1.90
C PHE A 85 4.35 1.28 1.49
N SER A 86 3.94 2.12 2.45
CA SER A 86 3.07 3.28 2.18
C SER A 86 3.92 4.54 2.18
N PRO A 87 4.02 5.28 1.06
CA PRO A 87 4.87 6.46 0.98
C PRO A 87 4.32 7.62 1.82
N TYR A 88 5.19 8.24 2.62
CA TYR A 88 4.93 9.49 3.33
C TYR A 88 5.50 10.67 2.54
N GLY A 89 4.97 11.86 2.77
CA GLY A 89 5.30 13.06 1.99
C GLY A 89 4.06 13.84 1.57
N GLY A 90 4.25 14.75 0.62
CA GLY A 90 3.18 15.60 0.10
C GLY A 90 2.46 16.35 1.22
N ARG A 91 1.13 16.32 1.22
CA ARG A 91 0.31 17.05 2.18
C ARG A 91 0.56 16.66 3.64
N LEU A 92 1.08 15.47 3.93
CA LEU A 92 1.40 15.07 5.30
C LEU A 92 2.54 15.91 5.90
N ASN A 93 3.41 16.48 5.07
CA ASN A 93 4.56 17.29 5.52
C ASN A 93 4.16 18.75 5.81
N ASP A 94 2.97 19.17 5.39
CA ASP A 94 2.48 20.54 5.61
C ASP A 94 2.01 20.76 7.07
N TYR A 95 1.86 19.69 7.85
CA TYR A 95 1.32 19.70 9.21
C TYR A 95 2.41 19.48 10.26
N SER A 96 2.28 20.15 11.42
CA SER A 96 3.15 19.88 12.56
C SER A 96 2.90 18.49 13.15
N GLU A 97 3.94 17.84 13.68
CA GLU A 97 3.82 16.59 14.46
C GLU A 97 2.90 16.75 15.68
N SER A 98 2.77 17.97 16.20
CA SER A 98 1.95 18.28 17.37
C SER A 98 0.53 18.72 17.07
N GLU A 99 0.16 18.86 15.79
CA GLU A 99 -1.15 19.40 15.40
C GLU A 99 -2.31 18.48 15.82
N ILE A 100 -2.08 17.17 15.78
CA ILE A 100 -3.00 16.13 16.26
C ILE A 100 -2.19 14.97 16.87
N PRO A 101 -2.82 14.03 17.63
CA PRO A 101 -2.10 12.94 18.29
C PRO A 101 -1.33 11.96 17.38
N PHE A 102 -1.50 12.05 16.06
CA PHE A 102 -0.72 11.28 15.11
C PHE A 102 0.55 12.07 14.75
N PRO A 103 1.74 11.69 15.24
CA PRO A 103 2.92 12.55 15.15
C PRO A 103 3.73 12.31 13.87
N HIS A 104 3.49 11.22 13.15
CA HIS A 104 4.33 10.83 12.02
C HIS A 104 4.05 11.73 10.81
N ARG A 105 4.88 12.75 10.65
CA ARG A 105 4.88 13.68 9.52
C ARG A 105 6.14 13.43 8.68
N GLY A 106 6.57 14.42 7.91
CA GLY A 106 7.83 14.37 7.16
C GLY A 106 8.96 15.09 7.86
#